data_AF-A0A0D0G8D7-F1
#
_entry.id   AF-A0A0D0G8D7-F1
#
_cell.length_a   1.000
_cell.length_b   1.000
_cell.length_c   1.000
_cell.angle_alpha   90.00
_cell.angle_beta   90.00
_cell.angle_gamma   90.00
#
_symmetry.space_group_name_H-M   'P 1'
#
loop_
_entity.id
_entity.type
_entity.pdbx_description
1 polymer ?
#
loop_
_entity_poly.entity_id
_entity_poly.type
_entity_poly.pdbx_seq_one_letter_code
_entity_poly.pdbx_strand_id
1 'polypeptide(L)' 'MCHEEEKIPYEVVREMDLMDGGDPITPPRFQCEKCNGVMVPEYYKGIYGTEYKLTDYL' A
#
# COMPACT_ATOMS: atom_id res chain seq x y z
N MET A 1 -10.07 -10.65 10.00
CA MET A 1 -9.51 -9.41 9.43
C MET A 1 -9.56 -8.36 10.51
N CYS A 2 -8.41 -7.80 10.90
CA CYS A 2 -8.39 -6.69 11.85
C CYS A 2 -8.61 -5.37 11.08
N HIS A 3 -9.32 -4.40 11.67
CA HIS A 3 -9.60 -3.09 11.07
C HIS A 3 -8.58 -2.04 11.53
N GLU A 4 -7.33 -2.45 11.64
CA GLU A 4 -6.27 -1.56 12.10
C GLU A 4 -5.82 -0.64 10.97
N GLU A 5 -5.57 0.61 11.32
CA GLU A 5 -4.91 1.60 10.47
C GLU A 5 -3.54 1.91 11.06
N GLU A 6 -2.50 1.86 10.22
CA GLU A 6 -1.13 2.12 10.63
C GLU A 6 -0.59 3.33 9.88
N LYS A 7 0.09 4.23 10.61
CA LYS A 7 0.69 5.45 10.03
C LYS A 7 2.04 5.13 9.43
N ILE A 8 2.03 4.45 8.29
CA ILE A 8 3.24 4.16 7.54
C ILE A 8 3.73 5.45 6.86
N PRO A 9 4.99 5.88 7.06
CA PRO A 9 5.50 7.09 6.43
C PRO A 9 5.43 7.01 4.90
N TYR A 10 5.02 8.11 4.25
CA TYR A 10 4.91 8.16 2.79
C TYR A 10 6.22 7.82 2.06
N GLU A 11 7.36 8.26 2.61
CA GLU A 11 8.67 7.96 2.03
C GLU A 11 8.95 6.45 2.00
N VAL A 12 8.60 5.72 3.07
CA VAL A 12 8.72 4.26 3.11
C VAL A 12 7.84 3.61 2.05
N VAL A 13 6.58 4.06 1.91
CA VAL A 13 5.68 3.55 0.86
C VAL A 13 6.28 3.78 -0.53
N ARG A 14 6.85 4.96 -0.76
CA ARG A 14 7.45 5.35 -2.05
C ARG A 14 8.74 4.59 -2.37
N GLU A 15 9.60 4.36 -1.38
CA GLU A 15 10.80 3.55 -1.56
C GLU A 15 10.44 2.10 -1.89
N MET A 16 9.44 1.52 -1.22
CA MET A 16 8.96 0.17 -1.53
C MET A 16 8.39 0.08 -2.94
N ASP A 17 7.60 1.05 -3.40
CA ASP A 17 7.09 1.12 -4.78
C ASP A 17 8.22 1.23 -5.82
N LEU A 18 9.28 1.98 -5.51
CA LEU A 18 10.44 2.12 -6.38
C LEU A 18 11.28 0.84 -6.48
N MET A 19 11.37 0.08 -5.39
CA MET A 19 12.12 -1.16 -5.31
C MET A 19 11.32 -2.36 -5.83
N ASP A 20 9.99 -2.26 -5.88
CA ASP A 20 9.13 -3.33 -6.38
C ASP A 20 9.21 -3.41 -7.92
N GLY A 21 9.81 -4.49 -8.41
CA GLY A 21 9.81 -4.83 -9.84
C GLY A 21 8.53 -5.54 -10.30
N GLY A 22 7.51 -5.59 -9.44
CA GLY A 22 6.20 -6.21 -9.69
C GLY A 22 5.29 -5.41 -10.63
N ASP A 23 3.99 -5.68 -10.52
CA ASP A 23 2.98 -5.04 -11.36
C ASP A 23 2.73 -3.58 -10.91
N PRO A 24 2.99 -2.56 -11.77
CA PRO A 24 2.86 -1.14 -11.43
C PRO A 24 1.41 -0.69 -11.20
N ILE A 25 0.41 -1.55 -11.39
CA ILE A 25 -0.99 -1.25 -11.04
C ILE A 25 -1.36 -1.70 -9.62
N THR A 26 -0.47 -2.43 -8.94
CA THR A 26 -0.68 -2.88 -7.56
C THR A 26 0.08 -1.97 -6.61
N PRO A 27 -0.54 -1.46 -5.52
CA PRO A 27 0.18 -0.63 -4.56
C PRO A 27 1.11 -1.49 -3.69
N PRO A 28 2.07 -0.85 -2.99
CA PRO A 28 2.82 -1.48 -1.92
C PRO A 28 1.89 -2.09 -0.86
N ARG A 29 2.28 -3.27 -0.37
CA ARG A 29 1.57 -4.02 0.67
C ARG A 29 2.45 -4.18 1.90
N PHE A 30 1.85 -4.05 3.08
CA PHE A 30 2.55 -4.20 4.35
C PHE A 30 1.91 -5.29 5.20
N GLN A 31 2.66 -5.81 6.16
CA GLN A 31 2.14 -6.76 7.15
C GLN A 31 1.69 -5.98 8.38
N CYS A 32 0.43 -6.15 8.79
CA CYS A 32 -0.11 -5.53 9.99
C CYS A 32 0.63 -6.04 11.24
N GLU A 33 1.08 -5.13 12.09
CA GLU A 33 1.83 -5.45 13.30
C GLU A 33 0.99 -6.22 14.34
N LYS A 34 -0.33 -6.04 14.33
CA LYS A 34 -1.25 -6.65 15.31
C LYS A 34 -1.72 -8.04 14.91
N CYS A 35 -2.06 -8.25 13.64
CA CYS A 35 -2.73 -9.47 13.20
C CYS A 35 -2.03 -10.20 12.04
N ASN A 36 -0.85 -9.73 11.60
CA ASN A 36 -0.09 -10.27 10.46
C ASN A 36 -0.87 -10.30 9.13
N GLY A 37 -2.00 -9.61 9.05
CA GLY A 37 -2.80 -9.47 7.83
C GLY A 37 -2.13 -8.54 6.82
N VAL A 38 -2.59 -8.59 5.57
CA VAL A 38 -2.13 -7.69 4.52
C VAL A 38 -2.79 -6.32 4.72
N MET A 39 -1.96 -5.29 4.70
CA MET A 39 -2.37 -3.89 4.67
C MET A 39 -2.11 -3.31 3.29
N VAL A 40 -3.04 -2.48 2.85
CA VAL A 40 -2.96 -1.67 1.64
C VAL A 40 -3.21 -0.21 2.04
N PRO A 41 -2.62 0.77 1.34
CA PRO A 41 -2.92 2.17 1.59
C PRO A 41 -4.41 2.45 1.33
N GLU A 42 -5.01 3.49 1.92
CA GLU A 42 -6.38 3.89 1.52
C GLU A 42 -6.40 4.61 0.18
N TYR A 43 -5.39 5.45 -0.04
CA TYR A 43 -5.11 6.14 -1.29
C TYR A 43 -3.60 6.19 -1.49
N TYR A 44 -3.15 5.92 -2.71
CA TYR A 44 -1.76 6.04 -3.09
C TYR A 44 -1.62 6.39 -4.56
N LYS A 45 -0.64 7.25 -4.88
CA LYS A 45 -0.23 7.53 -6.26
C LYS A 45 1.16 6.96 -6.47
N GLY A 46 1.23 5.89 -7.25
CA GLY A 46 2.48 5.20 -7.56
C GLY A 46 3.45 6.06 -8.37
N ILE A 47 4.71 5.64 -8.39
CA ILE A 47 5.80 6.36 -9.07
C ILE A 47 5.58 6.52 -10.58
N TYR A 48 4.78 5.63 -11.19
CA TYR A 48 4.38 5.68 -12.61
C TYR A 48 3.09 6.49 -12.85
N GLY A 49 2.53 7.10 -11.79
CA GLY A 49 1.35 7.96 -11.87
C GLY A 49 0.01 7.25 -11.73
N THR A 50 -0.01 5.91 -11.63
CA THR A 50 -1.22 5.13 -11.32
C THR A 50 -1.77 5.53 -9.96
N GLU A 51 -3.06 5.82 -9.89
CA GLU A 51 -3.75 6.10 -8.63
C GLU A 51 -4.47 4.84 -8.16
N TYR A 52 -4.23 4.48 -6.91
CA TYR A 52 -4.89 3.41 -6.19
C TYR A 52 -5.84 4.02 -5.15
N LYS A 53 -7.08 3.54 -5.09
CA LYS A 53 -8.04 3.82 -4.02
C LYS A 53 -8.61 2.52 -3.49
N LEU A 54 -8.66 2.36 -2.17
CA LEU A 54 -9.24 1.16 -1.55
C LEU A 54 -10.68 0.90 -2.01
N THR A 55 -11.44 1.97 -2.26
CA THR A 55 -12.82 1.90 -2.79
C THR A 55 -12.93 1.23 -4.16
N ASP A 56 -11.85 1.13 -4.93
CA ASP A 56 -11.87 0.46 -6.24
C ASP A 56 -11.93 -1.07 -6.09
N TYR A 57 -11.67 -1.58 -4.88
CA TYR A 57 -11.59 -3.01 -4.55
C TYR A 57 -12.64 -3.47 -3.52
N LEU A 58 -13.51 -2.56 -3.04
CA LEU A 58 -14.62 -2.83 -2.13
C LEU A 58 -15.92 -3.09 -2.91
#